data_AF-A0AAD3HLZ1-F1
#
_entry.id   AF-A0AAD3HLZ1-F1
#
_cell.length_a   1.000
_cell.length_b   1.000
_cell.length_c   1.000
_cell.angle_alpha   90.00
_cell.angle_beta   90.00
_cell.angle_gamma   90.00
#
_symmetry.space_group_name_H-M   'P 1'
#
loop_
_entity.id
_entity.type
_entity.pdbx_description
1 polymer ?
#
loop_
_entity_poly.entity_id
_entity_poly.type
_entity_poly.pdbx_seq_one_letter_code
_entity_poly.pdbx_strand_id
1 'polypeptide(L)'
;ASSLTAPAMVDVDFRLCGGRRPAGHPQQQHTSQPITPRVLLPEEEIGSGPACWLWDYLRRSGAGGFLLPLSGGADSSAVCAIVGAMCQLVVAAVKAGDPRVIADVRRVAGYPEGSPLPSDPRELAGRLLHCVYMGTVNSSKETRERARLLCEQVGAYHLSLTIDSVVEAVVGLFAAAVSGGRRPAFRAHGGSTAENLALQNIQARLRMVLAFLLAQLLPWA
;
A
#
# COMPACT_ATOMS: atom_id res chain seq x y z
N ALA A 1 49.01 15.97 -26.72
CA ALA A 1 48.61 15.45 -25.40
C ALA A 1 48.26 16.64 -24.52
N SER A 2 47.00 16.78 -24.08
CA SER A 2 46.57 17.92 -23.26
C SER A 2 47.23 17.86 -21.89
N SER A 3 47.88 18.95 -21.49
CA SER A 3 48.43 19.13 -20.15
C SER A 3 47.26 19.39 -19.18
N LEU A 4 46.73 18.33 -18.57
CA LEU A 4 45.78 18.48 -17.48
C LEU A 4 46.50 19.10 -16.28
N THR A 5 46.11 20.33 -15.91
CA THR A 5 46.52 20.96 -14.65
C THR A 5 46.03 20.13 -13.47
N ALA A 6 46.92 19.86 -12.52
CA ALA A 6 46.57 19.13 -11.30
C ALA A 6 45.43 19.84 -10.55
N PRO A 7 44.52 19.08 -9.90
CA PRO A 7 43.46 19.68 -9.08
C PRO A 7 44.05 20.44 -7.89
N ALA A 8 43.33 21.47 -7.45
CA ALA A 8 43.68 22.20 -6.22
C ALA A 8 43.62 21.24 -5.02
N MET A 9 44.70 21.22 -4.23
CA MET A 9 44.80 20.39 -3.04
C MET A 9 44.50 21.22 -1.79
N VAL A 10 43.79 20.62 -0.84
CA VAL A 10 43.55 21.18 0.50
C VAL A 10 44.30 20.32 1.50
N ASP A 11 45.26 20.93 2.21
CA ASP A 11 45.99 20.24 3.27
C ASP A 11 45.09 20.04 4.49
N VAL A 12 44.94 18.78 4.89
CA VAL A 12 44.19 18.39 6.09
C VAL A 12 45.15 17.64 7.01
N ASP A 13 45.38 18.17 8.21
CA ASP A 13 46.20 17.51 9.24
C ASP A 13 45.43 16.35 9.90
N PHE A 14 45.20 15.29 9.12
CA PHE A 14 44.48 14.09 9.52
C PHE A 14 45.07 12.85 8.86
N ARG A 15 45.24 11.78 9.64
CA ARG A 15 45.64 10.46 9.13
C ARG A 15 44.44 9.54 9.08
N LEU A 16 43.97 9.25 7.86
CA LEU A 16 42.88 8.29 7.62
C LEU A 16 43.23 6.89 8.12
N CYS A 17 44.49 6.49 7.93
CA CYS A 17 45.03 5.23 8.44
C CYS A 17 46.06 5.53 9.54
N GLY A 18 45.57 5.77 10.77
CA GLY A 18 46.40 6.08 11.93
C GLY A 18 46.19 5.08 13.08
N GLY A 19 47.25 4.34 13.44
CA GLY A 19 47.22 3.37 14.52
C GLY A 19 47.19 4.01 15.91
N ARG A 20 45.99 4.09 16.51
CA ARG A 20 45.82 4.00 17.97
C ARG A 20 44.97 2.77 18.25
N ARG A 21 45.62 1.66 18.59
CA ARG A 21 44.93 0.53 19.24
C ARG A 21 44.42 1.04 20.58
N PRO A 22 43.11 1.00 20.88
CA PRO A 22 42.67 1.05 22.26
C PRO A 22 43.33 -0.11 22.98
N ALA A 23 44.04 0.14 24.09
CA ALA A 23 44.61 -0.93 24.90
C ALA A 23 43.47 -1.87 25.33
N GLY A 24 43.47 -3.11 24.81
CA GLY A 24 42.48 -4.14 25.16
C GLY A 24 41.65 -4.74 24.02
N HIS A 25 41.73 -4.24 22.78
CA HIS A 25 41.02 -4.86 21.64
C HIS A 25 41.96 -5.63 20.69
N PRO A 26 41.93 -6.97 20.67
CA PRO A 26 42.79 -7.80 19.84
C PRO A 26 42.28 -7.99 18.40
N GLN A 27 41.45 -7.09 17.85
CA GLN A 27 40.96 -7.26 16.49
C GLN A 27 42.03 -6.86 15.45
N GLN A 28 42.61 -7.88 14.81
CA GLN A 28 43.34 -7.72 13.57
C GLN A 28 42.40 -7.03 12.55
N GLN A 29 42.84 -5.91 12.00
CA GLN A 29 42.15 -5.28 10.89
C GLN A 29 42.42 -6.13 9.65
N HIS A 30 41.38 -6.78 9.13
CA HIS A 30 41.45 -7.51 7.87
C HIS A 30 40.88 -6.65 6.75
N THR A 31 41.46 -6.79 5.55
CA THR A 31 40.88 -6.21 4.34
C THR A 31 39.53 -6.86 4.07
N SER A 32 38.51 -6.05 3.78
CA SER A 32 37.22 -6.54 3.33
C SER A 32 37.39 -7.40 2.07
N GLN A 33 36.78 -8.57 2.06
CA GLN A 33 36.83 -9.46 0.90
C GLN A 33 35.89 -8.95 -0.20
N PRO A 34 36.23 -9.16 -1.49
CA PRO A 34 35.30 -8.88 -2.58
C PRO A 34 33.99 -9.66 -2.40
N ILE A 35 32.86 -9.01 -2.68
CA ILE A 35 31.53 -9.63 -2.66
C ILE A 35 30.85 -9.41 -4.01
N THR A 36 30.10 -10.40 -4.47
CA THR A 36 29.24 -10.25 -5.66
C THR A 36 27.97 -9.50 -5.26
N PRO A 37 27.61 -8.40 -5.93
CA PRO A 37 26.37 -7.70 -5.63
C PRO A 37 25.17 -8.57 -6.00
N ARG A 38 24.19 -8.67 -5.09
CA ARG A 38 22.89 -9.27 -5.41
C ARG A 38 22.07 -8.23 -6.17
N VAL A 39 21.80 -8.50 -7.44
CA VAL A 39 20.85 -7.75 -8.26
C VAL A 39 19.51 -8.45 -8.17
N LEU A 40 18.47 -7.69 -7.85
CA LEU A 40 17.11 -8.21 -7.75
C LEU A 40 16.48 -8.34 -9.15
N LEU A 41 15.56 -9.29 -9.31
CA LEU A 41 14.68 -9.34 -10.48
C LEU A 41 13.70 -8.16 -10.44
N PRO A 42 13.17 -7.69 -11.59
CA PRO A 42 12.22 -6.58 -11.62
C PRO A 42 11.00 -6.80 -10.70
N GLU A 43 10.50 -8.03 -10.60
CA GLU A 43 9.36 -8.39 -9.75
C GLU A 43 9.73 -8.35 -8.26
N GLU A 44 10.96 -8.73 -7.90
CA GLU A 44 11.48 -8.60 -6.54
C GLU A 44 11.65 -7.12 -6.15
N GLU A 45 12.10 -6.28 -7.09
CA GLU A 45 12.20 -4.82 -6.90
C GLU A 45 10.82 -4.19 -6.69
N ILE A 46 9.83 -4.57 -7.49
CA ILE A 46 8.43 -4.13 -7.34
C ILE A 46 7.82 -4.63 -6.02
N GLY A 47 8.17 -5.85 -5.58
CA GLY A 47 7.72 -6.40 -4.31
C GLY A 47 8.37 -5.74 -3.09
N SER A 48 9.58 -5.18 -3.23
CA SER A 48 10.37 -4.66 -2.12
C SER A 48 10.34 -3.14 -2.00
N GLY A 49 10.58 -2.42 -3.10
CA GLY A 49 10.69 -0.95 -3.11
C GLY A 49 9.38 -0.27 -2.69
N PRO A 50 8.28 -0.46 -3.43
CA PRO A 50 6.95 0.03 -3.06
C PRO A 50 6.49 -0.41 -1.67
N ALA A 51 6.82 -1.64 -1.25
CA ALA A 51 6.49 -2.13 0.09
C ALA A 51 7.19 -1.32 1.20
N CYS A 52 8.52 -1.13 1.08
CA CYS A 52 9.28 -0.27 1.99
C CYS A 52 8.79 1.18 1.97
N TRP A 53 8.45 1.70 0.79
CA TRP A 53 7.91 3.05 0.65
C TRP A 53 6.57 3.22 1.37
N LEU A 54 5.65 2.26 1.22
CA LEU A 54 4.36 2.28 1.91
C LEU A 54 4.52 2.19 3.43
N TRP A 55 5.45 1.37 3.92
CA TRP A 55 5.75 1.31 5.36
C TRP A 55 6.23 2.66 5.89
N ASP A 56 7.17 3.30 5.19
CA ASP A 56 7.68 4.61 5.54
C ASP A 56 6.60 5.70 5.47
N TYR A 57 5.75 5.66 4.45
CA TYR A 57 4.64 6.58 4.32
C TYR A 57 3.65 6.42 5.49
N LEU A 58 3.24 5.19 5.79
CA LEU A 58 2.29 4.89 6.86
C LEU A 58 2.82 5.35 8.21
N ARG A 59 4.02 4.90 8.60
CA ARG A 59 4.57 5.20 9.93
C ARG A 59 4.86 6.68 10.14
N ARG A 60 5.07 7.46 9.08
CA ARG A 60 5.37 8.90 9.15
C ARG A 60 4.14 9.80 8.95
N SER A 61 3.09 9.32 8.30
CA SER A 61 1.87 10.11 8.02
C SER A 61 0.97 10.30 9.24
N GLY A 62 1.09 9.45 10.27
CA GLY A 62 0.18 9.42 11.41
C GLY A 62 -1.14 8.67 11.14
N ALA A 63 -1.30 8.05 9.96
CA ALA A 63 -2.44 7.20 9.66
C ALA A 63 -2.37 5.86 10.44
N GLY A 64 -3.54 5.27 10.71
CA GLY A 64 -3.67 3.96 11.39
C GLY A 64 -3.69 2.75 10.46
N GLY A 65 -3.60 2.96 9.14
CA GLY A 65 -3.64 1.90 8.14
C GLY A 65 -3.97 2.44 6.75
N PHE A 66 -4.36 1.52 5.87
CA PHE A 66 -4.74 1.75 4.49
C PHE A 66 -6.17 1.28 4.24
N LEU A 67 -6.89 2.04 3.41
CA LEU A 67 -8.10 1.57 2.76
C LEU A 67 -7.83 1.36 1.27
N LEU A 68 -8.17 0.18 0.76
CA LEU A 68 -8.02 -0.19 -0.64
C LEU A 68 -9.36 -0.60 -1.27
N PRO A 69 -9.91 0.21 -2.18
CA PRO A 69 -10.96 -0.25 -3.10
C PRO A 69 -10.44 -1.39 -3.98
N LEU A 70 -10.85 -2.62 -3.67
CA LEU A 70 -10.35 -3.83 -4.32
C LEU A 70 -11.39 -4.32 -5.35
N SER A 71 -11.06 -4.24 -6.64
CA SER A 71 -11.98 -4.59 -7.73
C SER A 71 -11.92 -6.06 -8.14
N GLY A 72 -10.90 -6.80 -7.69
CA GLY A 72 -10.58 -8.14 -8.21
C GLY A 72 -9.88 -8.13 -9.58
N GLY A 73 -9.51 -6.95 -10.08
CA GLY A 73 -8.63 -6.77 -11.23
C GLY A 73 -7.14 -6.78 -10.86
N ALA A 74 -6.26 -6.80 -11.87
CA ALA A 74 -4.82 -6.94 -11.70
C ALA A 74 -4.20 -5.80 -10.86
N ASP A 75 -4.52 -4.54 -11.17
CA ASP A 75 -3.88 -3.38 -10.54
C ASP A 75 -4.17 -3.30 -9.04
N SER A 76 -5.45 -3.40 -8.66
CA SER A 76 -5.84 -3.39 -7.25
C SER A 76 -5.31 -4.62 -6.50
N SER A 77 -5.17 -5.76 -7.20
CA SER A 77 -4.58 -6.97 -6.63
C SER A 77 -3.08 -6.81 -6.38
N ALA A 78 -2.37 -6.14 -7.29
CA ALA A 78 -0.95 -5.84 -7.14
C ALA A 78 -0.71 -4.93 -5.94
N VAL A 79 -1.53 -3.89 -5.74
CA VAL A 79 -1.43 -3.02 -4.55
C VAL A 79 -1.68 -3.81 -3.26
N CYS A 80 -2.70 -4.68 -3.24
CA CYS A 80 -2.98 -5.56 -2.10
C CYS A 80 -1.77 -6.48 -1.79
N ALA A 81 -1.18 -7.09 -2.83
CA ALA A 81 -0.02 -7.95 -2.71
C ALA A 81 1.22 -7.19 -2.20
N ILE A 82 1.46 -5.95 -2.65
CA ILE A 82 2.57 -5.11 -2.18
C ILE A 82 2.41 -4.81 -0.68
N VAL A 83 1.19 -4.52 -0.20
CA VAL A 83 0.94 -4.33 1.24
C VAL A 83 1.14 -5.64 2.02
N GLY A 84 0.79 -6.78 1.42
CA GLY A 84 1.13 -8.10 1.96
C GLY A 84 2.64 -8.31 2.10
N ALA A 85 3.42 -7.98 1.07
CA ALA A 85 4.88 -8.04 1.09
C ALA A 85 5.47 -7.08 2.13
N MET A 86 4.92 -5.87 2.27
CA MET A 86 5.27 -4.92 3.32
C MET A 86 5.10 -5.56 4.70
N CYS A 87 3.97 -6.20 4.98
CA CYS A 87 3.73 -6.87 6.25
C CYS A 87 4.75 -7.99 6.52
N GLN A 88 5.15 -8.74 5.47
CA GLN A 88 6.17 -9.77 5.59
C GLN A 88 7.54 -9.20 5.98
N LEU A 89 7.97 -8.11 5.32
CA LEU A 89 9.22 -7.43 5.62
C LEU A 89 9.23 -6.85 7.04
N VAL A 90 8.12 -6.23 7.46
CA VAL A 90 7.98 -5.66 8.80
C VAL A 90 8.03 -6.75 9.88
N VAL A 91 7.30 -7.86 9.71
CA VAL A 91 7.35 -8.97 10.67
C VAL A 91 8.72 -9.63 10.70
N ALA A 92 9.42 -9.74 9.57
CA ALA A 92 10.81 -10.23 9.54
C ALA A 92 11.74 -9.32 10.35
N ALA A 93 11.63 -8.00 10.22
CA ALA A 93 12.43 -7.05 11.00
C ALA A 93 12.09 -7.07 12.51
N VAL A 94 10.81 -7.26 12.86
CA VAL A 94 10.39 -7.51 14.26
C VAL A 94 11.05 -8.77 14.81
N LYS A 95 11.05 -9.87 14.06
CA LYS A 95 11.71 -11.13 14.44
C LYS A 95 13.23 -10.98 14.58
N ALA A 96 13.84 -10.12 13.76
CA ALA A 96 15.26 -9.77 13.86
C ALA A 96 15.57 -8.85 15.07
N GLY A 97 14.56 -8.37 15.79
CA GLY A 97 14.74 -7.53 16.97
C GLY A 97 15.04 -6.07 16.66
N ASP A 98 14.65 -5.55 15.49
CA ASP A 98 14.86 -4.13 15.18
C ASP A 98 14.02 -3.25 16.11
N PRO A 99 14.64 -2.47 17.02
CA PRO A 99 13.92 -1.72 18.04
C PRO A 99 13.05 -0.60 17.45
N ARG A 100 13.44 -0.04 16.29
CA ARG A 100 12.67 1.03 15.64
C ARG A 100 11.42 0.46 14.99
N VAL A 101 11.56 -0.65 14.25
CA VAL A 101 10.41 -1.32 13.63
C VAL A 101 9.45 -1.83 14.69
N ILE A 102 9.95 -2.39 15.79
CA ILE A 102 9.12 -2.82 16.92
C ILE A 102 8.30 -1.65 17.48
N ALA A 103 8.94 -0.51 17.76
CA ALA A 103 8.24 0.67 18.27
C ALA A 103 7.20 1.20 17.27
N ASP A 104 7.56 1.26 15.98
CA ASP A 104 6.66 1.71 14.92
C ASP A 104 5.46 0.77 14.74
N VAL A 105 5.64 -0.55 14.77
CA VAL A 105 4.54 -1.53 14.70
C VAL A 105 3.59 -1.37 15.88
N ARG A 106 4.11 -1.22 17.12
CA ARG A 106 3.26 -1.00 18.29
C ARG A 106 2.36 0.22 18.12
N ARG A 107 2.97 1.33 17.71
CA ARG A 107 2.28 2.61 17.53
C ARG A 107 1.27 2.58 16.37
N VAL A 108 1.69 2.12 15.20
CA VAL A 108 0.89 2.20 13.96
C VAL A 108 -0.24 1.17 13.96
N ALA A 109 0.02 -0.07 14.38
CA ALA A 109 -0.98 -1.14 14.39
C ALA A 109 -1.75 -1.25 15.72
N GLY A 110 -1.50 -0.33 16.66
CA GLY A 110 -2.22 -0.23 17.94
C GLY A 110 -2.02 -1.42 18.86
N TYR A 111 -0.81 -1.97 18.95
CA TYR A 111 -0.50 -3.02 19.93
C TYR A 111 -0.19 -2.37 21.29
N PRO A 112 -0.88 -2.77 22.38
CA PRO A 112 -0.61 -2.26 23.72
C PRO A 112 0.84 -2.51 24.15
N GLU A 113 1.36 -1.66 25.02
CA GLU A 113 2.71 -1.83 25.57
C GLU A 113 2.83 -3.20 26.28
N GLY A 114 3.92 -3.93 26.03
CA GLY A 114 4.15 -5.26 26.59
C GLY A 114 3.33 -6.40 25.97
N SER A 115 2.37 -6.13 25.08
CA SER A 115 1.65 -7.20 24.35
C SER A 115 2.59 -7.93 23.38
N PRO A 116 2.30 -9.21 23.05
CA PRO A 116 3.00 -9.88 21.96
C PRO A 116 2.78 -9.13 20.65
N LEU A 117 3.84 -9.09 19.82
CA LEU A 117 3.84 -8.52 18.48
C LEU A 117 3.47 -9.57 17.44
N PRO A 118 3.02 -9.17 16.23
CA PRO A 118 2.59 -10.14 15.22
C PRO A 118 3.75 -11.03 14.78
N SER A 119 3.48 -12.33 14.78
CA SER A 119 4.44 -13.33 14.29
C SER A 119 4.08 -13.84 12.89
N ASP A 120 2.81 -13.70 12.50
CA ASP A 120 2.28 -13.93 11.16
C ASP A 120 2.04 -12.59 10.46
N PRO A 121 2.61 -12.34 9.26
CA PRO A 121 2.32 -11.17 8.45
C PRO A 121 0.83 -10.90 8.20
N ARG A 122 0.00 -11.95 8.17
CA ARG A 122 -1.45 -11.84 7.98
C ARG A 122 -2.15 -11.16 9.16
N GLU A 123 -1.66 -11.36 10.38
CA GLU A 123 -2.19 -10.67 11.58
C GLU A 123 -1.95 -9.15 11.50
N LEU A 124 -0.76 -8.77 11.01
CA LEU A 124 -0.41 -7.38 10.81
C LEU A 124 -1.24 -6.77 9.66
N ALA A 125 -1.39 -7.49 8.55
CA ALA A 125 -2.21 -7.06 7.43
C ALA A 125 -3.67 -6.84 7.84
N GLY A 126 -4.24 -7.69 8.69
CA GLY A 126 -5.62 -7.55 9.17
C GLY A 126 -5.88 -6.30 9.99
N ARG A 127 -4.83 -5.72 10.59
CA ARG A 127 -4.91 -4.44 11.30
C ARG A 127 -4.65 -3.25 10.38
N LEU A 128 -3.74 -3.40 9.43
CA LEU A 128 -3.26 -2.29 8.62
C LEU A 128 -3.97 -2.12 7.28
N LEU A 129 -4.60 -3.15 6.74
CA LEU A 129 -5.19 -3.13 5.39
C LEU A 129 -6.68 -3.48 5.44
N HIS A 130 -7.50 -2.49 5.07
CA HIS A 130 -8.93 -2.62 4.92
C HIS A 130 -9.29 -2.56 3.44
N CYS A 131 -9.72 -3.68 2.89
CA CYS A 131 -10.14 -3.79 1.51
C CYS A 131 -11.66 -3.69 1.39
N VAL A 132 -12.14 -2.99 0.35
CA VAL A 132 -13.57 -2.90 0.06
C VAL A 132 -13.86 -3.21 -1.41
N TYR A 133 -14.67 -4.23 -1.66
CA TYR A 133 -15.23 -4.52 -2.97
C TYR A 133 -16.58 -3.81 -3.14
N MET A 134 -16.68 -2.95 -4.15
CA MET A 134 -17.86 -2.13 -4.42
C MET A 134 -18.49 -2.50 -5.76
N GLY A 135 -19.32 -3.54 -5.72
CA GLY A 135 -19.98 -4.11 -6.89
C GLY A 135 -21.24 -3.35 -7.31
N THR A 136 -21.70 -3.65 -8.52
CA THR A 136 -23.02 -3.27 -9.07
C THR A 136 -23.75 -4.53 -9.53
N VAL A 137 -25.00 -4.41 -9.95
CA VAL A 137 -25.76 -5.52 -10.58
C VAL A 137 -25.04 -6.14 -11.78
N ASN A 138 -24.16 -5.39 -12.45
CA ASN A 138 -23.38 -5.84 -13.59
C ASN A 138 -22.03 -6.46 -13.20
N SER A 139 -21.68 -6.48 -11.92
CA SER A 139 -20.41 -7.01 -11.45
C SER A 139 -20.44 -8.54 -11.37
N SER A 140 -19.40 -9.18 -11.90
CA SER A 140 -19.34 -10.64 -12.01
C SER A 140 -19.01 -11.30 -10.66
N LYS A 141 -19.56 -12.50 -10.41
CA LYS A 141 -19.29 -13.28 -9.19
C LYS A 141 -17.80 -13.59 -9.04
N GLU A 142 -17.11 -13.80 -10.16
CA GLU A 142 -15.69 -14.15 -10.23
C GLU A 142 -14.80 -12.99 -9.77
N THR A 143 -15.14 -11.73 -10.08
CA THR A 143 -14.36 -10.57 -9.60
C THR A 143 -14.52 -10.39 -8.09
N ARG A 144 -15.75 -10.56 -7.58
CA ARG A 144 -16.04 -10.51 -6.14
C ARG A 144 -15.28 -11.60 -5.39
N GLU A 145 -15.31 -12.83 -5.91
CA GLU A 145 -14.66 -13.96 -5.27
C GLU A 145 -13.14 -13.85 -5.31
N ARG A 146 -12.55 -13.39 -6.42
CA ARG A 146 -11.10 -13.11 -6.50
C ARG A 146 -10.67 -12.06 -5.46
N ALA A 147 -11.43 -10.98 -5.31
CA ALA A 147 -11.15 -9.96 -4.30
C ALA A 147 -11.20 -10.53 -2.87
N ARG A 148 -12.21 -11.36 -2.57
CA ARG A 148 -12.36 -12.04 -1.29
C ARG A 148 -11.19 -12.97 -0.99
N LEU A 149 -10.87 -13.88 -1.92
CA LEU A 149 -9.80 -14.86 -1.78
C LEU A 149 -8.43 -14.19 -1.61
N LEU A 150 -8.16 -13.12 -2.35
CA LEU A 150 -6.91 -12.39 -2.21
C LEU A 150 -6.78 -11.73 -0.82
N CYS A 151 -7.86 -11.12 -0.32
CA CYS A 151 -7.83 -10.54 1.03
C CYS A 151 -7.60 -11.62 2.09
N GLU A 152 -8.25 -12.77 1.96
CA GLU A 152 -8.07 -13.91 2.86
C GLU A 152 -6.62 -14.42 2.86
N GLN A 153 -5.99 -14.53 1.68
CA GLN A 153 -4.60 -14.94 1.54
C GLN A 153 -3.61 -13.93 2.16
N VAL A 154 -3.85 -12.63 1.95
CA VAL A 154 -3.03 -11.55 2.53
C VAL A 154 -3.28 -11.36 4.03
N GLY A 155 -4.47 -11.75 4.52
CA GLY A 155 -4.93 -11.49 5.88
C GLY A 155 -5.62 -10.13 6.07
N ALA A 156 -5.98 -9.45 4.98
CA ALA A 156 -6.60 -8.13 5.03
C ALA A 156 -8.07 -8.20 5.49
N TYR A 157 -8.54 -7.16 6.20
CA TYR A 157 -9.96 -7.00 6.49
C TYR A 157 -10.72 -6.76 5.17
N HIS A 158 -11.87 -7.41 4.96
CA HIS A 158 -12.59 -7.34 3.69
C HIS A 158 -14.07 -7.00 3.86
N LEU A 159 -14.50 -5.93 3.19
CA LEU A 159 -15.91 -5.57 3.03
C LEU A 159 -16.35 -5.80 1.60
N SER A 160 -17.60 -6.23 1.45
CA SER A 160 -18.25 -6.40 0.15
C SER A 160 -19.61 -5.72 0.17
N LEU A 161 -19.78 -4.70 -0.66
CA LEU A 161 -20.99 -3.89 -0.73
C LEU A 161 -21.47 -3.70 -2.16
N THR A 162 -22.76 -3.43 -2.31
CA THR A 162 -23.39 -3.05 -3.57
C THR A 162 -23.70 -1.55 -3.56
N ILE A 163 -23.40 -0.87 -4.67
CA ILE A 163 -23.60 0.60 -4.78
C ILE A 163 -24.85 0.98 -5.58
N ASP A 164 -25.63 -0.01 -6.05
CA ASP A 164 -26.74 0.22 -6.97
C ASP A 164 -27.80 1.16 -6.39
N SER A 165 -28.13 1.04 -5.11
CA SER A 165 -29.10 1.93 -4.44
C SER A 165 -28.62 3.39 -4.42
N VAL A 166 -27.33 3.61 -4.23
CA VAL A 166 -26.72 4.96 -4.21
C VAL A 166 -26.67 5.54 -5.62
N VAL A 167 -26.31 4.72 -6.60
CA VAL A 167 -26.32 5.12 -8.02
C VAL A 167 -27.75 5.49 -8.45
N GLU A 168 -28.73 4.66 -8.11
CA GLU A 168 -30.14 4.89 -8.41
C GLU A 168 -30.67 6.16 -7.76
N ALA A 169 -30.29 6.45 -6.50
CA ALA A 169 -30.66 7.69 -5.84
C ALA A 169 -30.14 8.94 -6.59
N VAL A 170 -28.89 8.90 -7.05
CA VAL A 170 -28.29 10.02 -7.81
C VAL A 170 -28.94 10.17 -9.18
N VAL A 171 -29.18 9.08 -9.90
CA VAL A 171 -29.86 9.09 -11.20
C VAL A 171 -31.32 9.55 -11.05
N GLY A 172 -32.00 9.13 -9.99
CA GLY A 172 -33.36 9.54 -9.66
C GLY A 172 -33.44 11.04 -9.38
N LEU A 173 -32.50 11.60 -8.62
CA LEU A 173 -32.42 13.04 -8.39
C LEU A 173 -32.19 13.81 -9.69
N PHE A 174 -31.30 13.33 -10.56
CA PHE A 174 -31.10 13.93 -11.88
C PHE A 174 -32.40 13.96 -12.69
N ALA A 175 -33.13 12.84 -12.76
CA ALA A 175 -34.39 12.75 -13.48
C ALA A 175 -35.45 13.71 -12.92
N ALA A 176 -35.51 13.89 -11.60
CA ALA A 176 -36.43 14.84 -10.97
C ALA A 176 -36.06 16.30 -11.25
N ALA A 177 -34.77 16.62 -11.40
CA ALA A 177 -34.27 17.98 -11.59
C ALA A 177 -34.38 18.46 -13.06
N VAL A 178 -34.28 17.56 -14.04
CA VAL A 178 -34.31 17.95 -15.46
C VAL A 178 -35.74 18.02 -16.02
N SER A 179 -36.01 19.06 -16.82
CA SER A 179 -37.29 19.20 -17.52
C SER A 179 -37.53 17.99 -18.44
N GLY A 180 -38.60 17.24 -18.16
CA GLY A 180 -39.00 16.07 -18.94
C GLY A 180 -38.65 14.71 -18.33
N GLY A 181 -38.07 14.65 -17.12
CA GLY A 181 -38.00 13.39 -16.36
C GLY A 181 -37.11 12.31 -16.96
N ARG A 182 -36.22 12.65 -17.90
CA ARG A 182 -35.45 11.68 -18.67
C ARG A 182 -34.42 10.98 -17.78
N ARG A 183 -34.33 9.67 -17.93
CA ARG A 183 -33.32 8.83 -17.27
C ARG A 183 -32.27 8.37 -18.28
N PRO A 184 -30.97 8.53 -17.99
CA PRO A 184 -29.92 7.99 -18.85
C PRO A 184 -29.96 6.47 -18.85
N ALA A 185 -29.67 5.86 -20.00
CA ALA A 185 -29.53 4.41 -20.12
C ALA A 185 -28.09 4.02 -20.51
N PHE A 186 -27.68 2.80 -20.16
CA PHE A 186 -26.44 2.24 -20.72
C PHE A 186 -26.61 1.98 -22.22
N ARG A 187 -25.49 1.94 -22.95
CA ARG A 187 -25.49 1.65 -24.38
C ARG A 187 -26.15 0.28 -24.69
N ALA A 188 -25.95 -0.70 -23.83
CA ALA A 188 -26.58 -2.02 -23.93
C ALA A 188 -28.13 -1.99 -23.82
N HIS A 189 -28.68 -0.89 -23.28
CA HIS A 189 -30.13 -0.67 -23.14
C HIS A 189 -30.62 0.49 -24.03
N GLY A 190 -29.89 0.81 -25.10
CA GLY A 190 -30.29 1.82 -26.08
C GLY A 190 -29.92 3.26 -25.75
N GLY A 191 -29.17 3.51 -24.67
CA GLY A 191 -28.70 4.85 -24.32
C GLY A 191 -27.60 5.37 -25.25
N SER A 192 -27.49 6.69 -25.37
CA SER A 192 -26.44 7.34 -26.14
C SER A 192 -25.04 7.15 -25.54
N THR A 193 -24.00 7.47 -26.31
CA THR A 193 -22.61 7.48 -25.82
C THR A 193 -22.45 8.37 -24.58
N ALA A 194 -23.11 9.53 -24.56
CA ALA A 194 -23.05 10.48 -23.46
C ALA A 194 -23.68 9.92 -22.19
N GLU A 195 -24.87 9.31 -22.30
CA GLU A 195 -25.55 8.67 -21.16
C GLU A 195 -24.73 7.52 -20.59
N ASN A 196 -24.21 6.65 -21.46
CA ASN A 196 -23.40 5.52 -21.05
C ASN A 196 -22.13 5.97 -20.29
N LEU A 197 -21.43 6.97 -20.82
CA LEU A 197 -20.24 7.53 -20.17
C LEU A 197 -20.59 8.22 -18.84
N ALA A 198 -21.71 8.95 -18.79
CA ALA A 198 -22.17 9.58 -17.56
C ALA A 198 -22.45 8.56 -16.45
N LEU A 199 -23.16 7.47 -16.76
CA LEU A 199 -23.46 6.40 -15.81
C LEU A 199 -22.20 5.69 -15.30
N GLN A 200 -21.24 5.39 -16.18
CA GLN A 200 -19.95 4.80 -15.77
C GLN A 200 -19.18 5.74 -14.84
N ASN A 201 -19.13 7.03 -15.18
CA ASN A 201 -18.46 8.04 -14.37
C ASN A 201 -19.12 8.23 -12.99
N ILE A 202 -20.46 8.21 -12.92
CA ILE A 202 -21.17 8.31 -11.63
C ILE A 202 -20.83 7.13 -10.74
N GLN A 203 -20.83 5.89 -11.26
CA GLN A 203 -20.41 4.73 -10.48
C GLN A 203 -18.96 4.87 -9.97
N ALA A 204 -18.03 5.29 -10.83
CA ALA A 204 -16.62 5.47 -10.45
C ALA A 204 -16.46 6.52 -9.33
N ARG A 205 -17.15 7.66 -9.44
CA ARG A 205 -17.09 8.74 -8.44
C ARG A 205 -17.75 8.35 -7.12
N LEU A 206 -18.88 7.63 -7.16
CA LEU A 206 -19.54 7.17 -5.94
C LEU A 206 -18.67 6.16 -5.17
N ARG A 207 -17.95 5.28 -5.87
CA ARG A 207 -16.95 4.40 -5.22
C ARG A 207 -15.88 5.21 -4.50
N MET A 208 -15.39 6.29 -5.11
CA MET A 208 -14.42 7.19 -4.46
C MET A 208 -15.02 7.81 -3.19
N VAL A 209 -16.22 8.38 -3.25
CA VAL A 209 -16.88 8.99 -2.08
C VAL A 209 -17.04 7.97 -0.94
N LEU A 210 -17.52 6.76 -1.25
CA LEU A 210 -17.67 5.70 -0.26
C LEU A 210 -16.32 5.24 0.30
N ALA A 211 -15.29 5.15 -0.53
CA ALA A 211 -13.94 4.83 -0.07
C ALA A 211 -13.44 5.87 0.94
N PHE A 212 -13.54 7.17 0.65
CA PHE A 212 -13.10 8.18 1.61
C PHE A 212 -13.91 8.16 2.92
N LEU A 213 -15.22 7.91 2.84
CA LEU A 213 -16.05 7.77 4.04
C LEU A 213 -15.61 6.57 4.89
N LEU A 214 -15.37 5.41 4.27
CA LEU A 214 -14.88 4.22 4.95
C LEU A 214 -13.48 4.43 5.54
N ALA A 215 -12.58 5.08 4.80
CA ALA A 215 -11.23 5.37 5.29
C ALA A 215 -11.27 6.23 6.57
N GLN A 216 -12.22 7.16 6.65
CA GLN A 216 -12.36 8.07 7.78
C GLN A 216 -13.02 7.41 9.00
N LEU A 217 -13.98 6.49 8.79
CA LEU A 217 -14.87 6.00 9.84
C LEU A 217 -14.72 4.52 10.18
N LEU A 218 -14.06 3.69 9.38
CA LEU A 218 -13.84 2.29 9.75
C LEU A 218 -13.05 2.10 11.05
N PRO A 219 -12.03 2.93 11.36
CA PRO A 219 -11.38 2.81 12.67
C PRO A 219 -12.28 3.18 13.86
N TRP A 220 -13.41 3.85 13.62
CA TRP A 220 -14.39 4.24 14.65
C TRP A 220 -15.51 3.21 14.83
N ALA A 221 -15.94 2.57 13.74
CA ALA A 221 -17.08 1.65 13.69
C ALA A 221 -16.76 0.27 14.26
#